data_AF-A0A060YBR1-F1
#
_entry.id   AF-A0A060YBR1-F1
#
_cell.length_a   1.000
_cell.length_b   1.000
_cell.length_c   1.000
_cell.angle_alpha   90.00
_cell.angle_beta   90.00
_cell.angle_gamma   90.00
#
_symmetry.space_group_name_H-M   'P 1'
#
loop_
_entity.id
_entity.type
_entity.pdbx_description
1 polymer ?
#
loop_
_entity_poly.entity_id
_entity_poly.type
_entity_poly.pdbx_seq_one_letter_code
_entity_poly.pdbx_strand_id
1 'polypeptide(L)'
;MMLSVFYLAIPLGSGLGYILGSSAKEAAGDWHWALRVSPVLGMTAGTLILFFVPEPKRGHADQLGGRIKHRTSWLCDMKALAKNRSYVFSSLASAAVSFATGAFGMWIPLYLFRAQVVQKTAEACTKDICSSKDSLIFGAITCVTGLLGVVIGAATTRLCRQKTERADPLVCAVSMLGSAIFVCLIFVVAKKSIIGAYVRVV
;
A
#
# COMPACT_ATOMS: atom_id res chain seq x y z
N MET A 1 -8.91 -14.79 -9.65
CA MET A 1 -8.04 -15.26 -8.55
C MET A 1 -6.58 -14.91 -8.80
N MET A 2 -6.07 -15.12 -10.03
CA MET A 2 -4.70 -14.80 -10.44
C MET A 2 -4.26 -13.34 -10.15
N LEU A 3 -5.07 -12.34 -10.51
CA LEU A 3 -4.74 -10.93 -10.20
C LEU A 3 -4.67 -10.61 -8.70
N SER A 4 -5.53 -11.22 -7.88
CA SER A 4 -5.50 -11.00 -6.43
C SER A 4 -4.23 -11.56 -5.78
N VAL A 5 -3.73 -12.71 -6.27
CA VAL A 5 -2.46 -13.30 -5.83
C VAL A 5 -1.29 -12.38 -6.20
N PHE A 6 -1.33 -11.78 -7.38
CA PHE A 6 -0.33 -10.79 -7.79
C PHE A 6 -0.36 -9.53 -6.91
N TYR A 7 -1.54 -8.98 -6.60
CA TYR A 7 -1.65 -7.80 -5.74
C TYR A 7 -1.26 -8.05 -4.28
N LEU A 8 -1.28 -9.31 -3.80
CA LEU A 8 -0.73 -9.68 -2.49
C LEU A 8 0.80 -9.55 -2.43
N ALA A 9 1.50 -9.58 -3.56
CA ALA A 9 2.94 -9.39 -3.58
C ALA A 9 3.36 -7.97 -3.15
N ILE A 10 2.48 -6.96 -3.30
CA ILE A 10 2.76 -5.57 -2.92
C ILE A 10 2.90 -5.42 -1.39
N PRO A 11 1.92 -5.79 -0.55
CA PRO A 11 2.06 -5.69 0.91
C PRO A 11 3.11 -6.67 1.46
N LEU A 12 3.27 -7.85 0.86
CA LEU A 12 4.31 -8.81 1.28
C LEU A 12 5.72 -8.29 0.96
N GLY A 13 5.91 -7.77 -0.24
CA GLY A 13 7.19 -7.20 -0.68
C GLY A 13 7.57 -5.95 0.10
N SER A 14 6.62 -5.05 0.37
CA SER A 14 6.87 -3.86 1.18
C SER A 14 7.24 -4.23 2.62
N GLY A 15 6.56 -5.20 3.23
CA GLY A 15 6.87 -5.64 4.58
C GLY A 15 8.21 -6.36 4.71
N LEU A 16 8.53 -7.26 3.79
CA LEU A 16 9.86 -7.87 3.71
C LEU A 16 10.95 -6.81 3.49
N GLY A 17 10.67 -5.77 2.71
CA GLY A 17 11.59 -4.65 2.50
C GLY A 17 11.94 -3.89 3.78
N TYR A 18 10.96 -3.62 4.65
CA TYR A 18 11.22 -2.97 5.95
C TYR A 18 12.08 -3.85 6.87
N ILE A 19 11.82 -5.16 6.91
CA ILE A 19 12.58 -6.11 7.74
C ILE A 19 14.03 -6.24 7.23
N LEU A 20 14.20 -6.41 5.91
CA LEU A 20 15.51 -6.53 5.29
C LEU A 20 16.30 -5.21 5.39
N GLY A 21 15.66 -4.07 5.21
CA GLY A 21 16.30 -2.76 5.35
C GLY A 21 16.74 -2.46 6.78
N SER A 22 15.91 -2.78 7.78
CA SER A 22 16.24 -2.58 9.20
C SER A 22 17.35 -3.51 9.68
N SER A 23 17.28 -4.80 9.34
CA SER A 23 18.35 -5.76 9.66
C SER A 23 19.68 -5.43 8.98
N ALA A 24 19.66 -4.98 7.72
CA ALA A 24 20.87 -4.54 7.01
C ALA A 24 21.50 -3.29 7.65
N LYS A 25 20.67 -2.33 8.10
CA LYS A 25 21.13 -1.14 8.83
C LYS A 25 21.75 -1.53 10.18
N GLU A 26 21.12 -2.43 10.92
CA GLU A 26 21.58 -2.85 12.25
C GLU A 26 22.87 -3.69 12.19
N ALA A 27 22.98 -4.58 11.20
CA ALA A 27 24.17 -5.42 11.01
C ALA A 27 25.39 -4.62 10.53
N ALA A 28 25.20 -3.60 9.69
CA ALA A 28 26.31 -2.84 9.11
C ALA A 28 26.56 -1.49 9.79
N GLY A 29 25.74 -1.10 10.77
CA GLY A 29 25.83 0.19 11.48
C GLY A 29 25.50 1.43 10.62
N ASP A 30 25.21 1.24 9.33
CA ASP A 30 25.12 2.30 8.33
C ASP A 30 23.83 2.18 7.51
N TRP A 31 23.14 3.30 7.31
CA TRP A 31 21.88 3.35 6.57
C TRP A 31 22.04 3.06 5.06
N HIS A 32 23.23 3.32 4.50
CA HIS A 32 23.53 3.05 3.10
C HIS A 32 23.37 1.55 2.75
N TRP A 33 23.63 0.66 3.70
CA TRP A 33 23.51 -0.78 3.49
C TRP A 33 22.07 -1.24 3.27
N ALA A 34 21.08 -0.54 3.84
CA ALA A 34 19.68 -0.78 3.51
C ALA A 34 19.37 -0.50 2.03
N LEU A 35 20.04 0.48 1.42
CA LEU A 35 19.87 0.79 -0.02
C LEU A 35 20.64 -0.16 -0.93
N ARG A 36 21.80 -0.67 -0.50
CA ARG A 36 22.64 -1.57 -1.30
C ARG A 36 22.06 -2.98 -1.45
N VAL A 37 21.26 -3.45 -0.49
CA VAL A 37 20.64 -4.77 -0.53
C VAL A 37 19.53 -4.86 -1.59
N SER A 38 18.78 -3.78 -1.81
CA SER A 38 17.65 -3.77 -2.75
C SER A 38 18.03 -4.06 -4.21
N PRO A 39 19.09 -3.47 -4.79
CA PRO A 39 19.58 -3.82 -6.13
C PRO A 39 19.99 -5.29 -6.27
N VAL A 40 20.60 -5.87 -5.24
CA VAL A 40 21.02 -7.29 -5.26
C VAL A 40 19.79 -8.18 -5.38
N LEU A 41 18.76 -7.95 -4.54
CA LEU A 41 17.50 -8.68 -4.62
C LEU A 41 16.81 -8.46 -5.98
N GLY A 42 16.80 -7.23 -6.49
CA GLY A 42 16.25 -6.91 -7.81
C GLY A 42 16.95 -7.65 -8.96
N MET A 43 18.28 -7.72 -8.95
CA MET A 43 19.05 -8.47 -9.94
C MET A 43 18.78 -9.98 -9.85
N THR A 44 18.72 -10.55 -8.65
CA THR A 44 18.38 -11.97 -8.48
C THR A 44 16.97 -12.28 -9.00
N ALA A 45 15.98 -11.45 -8.69
CA ALA A 45 14.62 -11.60 -9.18
C ALA A 45 14.54 -11.44 -10.71
N GLY A 46 15.24 -10.44 -11.27
CA GLY A 46 15.31 -10.24 -12.72
C GLY A 46 15.95 -11.43 -13.44
N THR A 47 17.02 -11.98 -12.88
CA THR A 47 17.70 -13.17 -13.41
C THR A 47 16.76 -14.38 -13.36
N LEU A 48 16.07 -14.61 -12.24
CA LEU A 48 15.07 -15.67 -12.12
C LEU A 48 13.94 -15.51 -13.14
N ILE A 49 13.45 -14.30 -13.38
CA ILE A 49 12.41 -14.04 -14.39
C ILE A 49 12.94 -14.40 -15.78
N LEU A 50 14.15 -13.99 -16.13
CA LEU A 50 14.74 -14.29 -17.44
C LEU A 50 14.92 -15.79 -17.68
N PHE A 51 15.25 -16.57 -16.64
CA PHE A 51 15.43 -18.02 -16.77
C PHE A 51 14.12 -18.82 -16.68
N PHE A 52 13.19 -18.43 -15.81
CA PHE A 52 12.01 -19.24 -15.48
C PHE A 52 10.71 -18.77 -16.15
N VAL A 53 10.63 -17.54 -16.65
CA VAL A 53 9.43 -17.02 -17.32
C VAL A 53 9.63 -17.10 -18.83
N PRO A 54 9.14 -18.17 -19.49
CA PRO A 54 9.20 -18.26 -20.94
C PRO A 54 8.36 -17.14 -21.55
N GLU A 55 8.94 -16.42 -22.51
CA GLU A 55 8.22 -15.35 -23.19
C GLU A 55 7.10 -15.96 -24.06
N PRO A 56 5.83 -15.68 -23.77
CA PRO A 56 4.74 -16.20 -24.59
C PRO A 56 4.82 -15.56 -25.98
N LYS A 57 4.56 -16.36 -27.02
CA LYS A 57 4.48 -15.84 -28.40
C LYS A 57 3.48 -14.68 -28.44
N ARG A 58 3.96 -13.49 -28.84
CA ARG A 58 3.14 -12.27 -29.01
C ARG A 58 1.82 -12.60 -29.72
N GLY A 59 0.71 -12.17 -29.14
CA GLY A 59 -0.64 -12.40 -29.68
C GLY A 59 -1.41 -13.60 -29.10
N HIS A 60 -0.82 -14.45 -28.26
CA HIS A 60 -1.58 -15.54 -27.60
C HIS A 60 -2.60 -15.07 -26.55
N ALA A 61 -2.45 -13.85 -26.04
CA ALA A 61 -3.40 -13.21 -25.12
C ALA A 61 -4.44 -12.33 -25.84
N ASP A 62 -4.23 -12.02 -27.13
CA ASP A 62 -5.24 -11.37 -27.95
C ASP A 62 -6.27 -12.44 -28.29
N GLN A 63 -7.41 -12.44 -27.57
CA GLN A 63 -8.49 -13.39 -27.82
C GLN A 63 -8.80 -13.48 -29.31
N LEU A 64 -8.78 -14.71 -29.85
CA LEU A 64 -9.08 -15.10 -31.24
C LEU A 64 -10.44 -14.60 -31.83
N GLY A 65 -11.21 -13.78 -31.11
CA GLY A 65 -12.49 -13.22 -31.54
C GLY A 65 -12.66 -11.71 -31.35
N GLY A 66 -11.69 -11.02 -30.75
CA GLY A 66 -11.75 -9.57 -30.57
C GLY A 66 -11.23 -8.85 -31.81
N ARG A 67 -12.05 -8.67 -32.85
CA ARG A 67 -11.72 -7.73 -33.93
C ARG A 67 -11.40 -6.38 -33.29
N ILE A 68 -10.13 -5.97 -33.29
CA ILE A 68 -9.73 -4.60 -32.96
C ILE A 68 -10.42 -3.73 -34.02
N LYS A 69 -11.57 -3.17 -33.65
CA LYS A 69 -12.42 -2.40 -34.54
C LYS A 69 -11.78 -1.03 -34.71
N HIS A 70 -10.93 -0.93 -35.75
CA HIS A 70 -10.21 0.27 -36.18
C HIS A 70 -9.13 0.79 -35.20
N ARG A 71 -7.95 1.13 -35.74
CA ARG A 71 -7.00 2.01 -35.03
C ARG A 71 -7.65 3.38 -34.90
N THR A 72 -8.18 3.70 -33.74
CA THR A 72 -8.58 5.06 -33.38
C THR A 72 -7.35 5.89 -33.04
N SER A 73 -7.42 7.20 -33.27
CA SER A 73 -6.36 8.12 -32.85
C SER A 73 -6.32 8.20 -31.33
N TRP A 74 -5.13 8.21 -30.73
CA TRP A 74 -4.94 8.30 -29.28
C TRP A 74 -5.72 9.48 -28.64
N LEU A 75 -5.79 10.61 -29.35
CA LEU A 75 -6.55 11.78 -28.92
C LEU A 75 -8.07 11.53 -28.88
N CYS A 76 -8.60 10.73 -29.81
CA CYS A 76 -10.01 10.34 -29.81
C CYS A 76 -10.33 9.44 -28.62
N ASP A 77 -9.44 8.50 -28.28
CA ASP A 77 -9.62 7.59 -27.14
C ASP A 77 -9.55 8.36 -25.81
N MET A 78 -8.57 9.26 -25.66
CA MET A 78 -8.47 10.13 -24.48
C MET A 78 -9.70 11.01 -24.30
N LYS A 79 -10.22 11.60 -25.39
CA LYS A 79 -11.46 12.38 -25.35
C LYS A 79 -12.68 11.52 -24.99
N ALA A 80 -12.74 10.29 -25.49
CA ALA A 80 -13.80 9.35 -25.18
C ALA A 80 -13.79 8.93 -23.70
N LEU A 81 -12.60 8.65 -23.15
CA LEU A 81 -12.42 8.34 -21.73
C LEU A 81 -12.80 9.53 -20.83
N ALA A 82 -12.36 10.74 -21.19
CA ALA A 82 -12.68 11.95 -20.43
C ALA A 82 -14.18 12.29 -20.44
N LYS A 83 -14.92 11.92 -21.50
CA LYS A 83 -16.38 12.09 -21.55
C LYS A 83 -17.12 11.14 -20.60
N ASN A 84 -16.50 10.02 -20.24
CA ASN A 84 -17.09 9.07 -19.30
C ASN A 84 -16.89 9.54 -17.85
N ARG A 85 -17.94 10.14 -17.27
CA ARG A 85 -17.91 10.66 -15.89
C ARG A 85 -17.52 9.60 -14.86
N SER A 86 -17.98 8.37 -15.01
CA SER A 86 -17.63 7.28 -14.08
C SER A 86 -16.14 6.97 -14.10
N TYR A 87 -15.51 7.01 -15.27
CA TYR A 87 -14.07 6.83 -15.41
C TYR A 87 -13.28 7.98 -14.76
N VAL A 88 -13.71 9.22 -15.01
CA VAL A 88 -13.08 10.42 -14.44
C VAL A 88 -13.16 10.41 -12.91
N PHE A 89 -14.34 10.16 -12.33
CA PHE A 89 -14.51 10.11 -10.88
C PHE A 89 -13.74 8.96 -10.24
N SER A 90 -13.68 7.79 -10.87
CA SER A 90 -12.92 6.64 -10.34
C SER A 90 -11.41 6.91 -10.37
N SER A 91 -10.93 7.57 -11.43
CA SER A 91 -9.53 7.96 -11.56
C SER A 91 -9.14 9.03 -10.55
N LEU A 92 -9.99 10.05 -10.37
CA LEU A 92 -9.78 11.11 -9.38
C LEU A 92 -9.80 10.54 -7.95
N ALA A 93 -10.74 9.65 -7.65
CA ALA A 93 -10.79 8.96 -6.36
C ALA A 93 -9.51 8.16 -6.11
N SER A 94 -9.05 7.38 -7.09
CA SER A 94 -7.81 6.60 -6.96
C SER A 94 -6.58 7.49 -6.73
N ALA A 95 -6.51 8.64 -7.42
CA ALA A 95 -5.46 9.63 -7.22
C ALA A 95 -5.51 10.26 -5.82
N ALA A 96 -6.70 10.64 -5.34
CA ALA A 96 -6.89 11.21 -4.00
C ALA A 96 -6.50 10.21 -2.89
N VAL A 97 -6.88 8.94 -3.04
CA VAL A 97 -6.51 7.86 -2.11
C VAL A 97 -5.00 7.65 -2.08
N SER A 98 -4.35 7.64 -3.25
CA SER A 98 -2.90 7.50 -3.36
C SER A 98 -2.17 8.68 -2.71
N PHE A 99 -2.67 9.91 -2.93
CA PHE A 99 -2.15 11.12 -2.30
C PHE A 99 -2.27 11.07 -0.77
N ALA A 100 -3.47 10.75 -0.26
CA ALA A 100 -3.70 10.64 1.19
C ALA A 100 -2.81 9.56 1.82
N THR A 101 -2.71 8.40 1.19
CA THR A 101 -1.86 7.28 1.66
C THR A 101 -0.38 7.69 1.69
N GLY A 102 0.11 8.38 0.66
CA GLY A 102 1.48 8.90 0.61
C GLY A 102 1.76 9.97 1.69
N ALA A 103 0.83 10.91 1.88
CA ALA A 103 0.92 11.90 2.94
C ALA A 103 0.93 11.23 4.32
N PHE A 104 0.01 10.31 4.58
CA PHE A 104 -0.05 9.60 5.84
C PHE A 104 1.20 8.73 6.10
N GLY A 105 1.71 8.02 5.08
CA GLY A 105 2.92 7.21 5.21
C GLY A 105 4.17 8.00 5.62
N MET A 106 4.29 9.25 5.14
CA MET A 106 5.40 10.14 5.49
C MET A 106 5.21 10.84 6.85
N TRP A 107 4.01 11.34 7.13
CA TRP A 107 3.78 12.27 8.24
C TRP A 107 3.26 11.61 9.53
N ILE A 108 2.54 10.48 9.45
CA ILE A 108 2.03 9.78 10.64
C ILE A 108 3.17 9.28 11.54
N PRO A 109 4.26 8.67 11.05
CA PRO A 109 5.35 8.21 11.92
C PRO A 109 5.99 9.37 12.69
N LEU A 110 6.20 10.51 12.02
CA LEU A 110 6.73 11.72 12.64
C LEU A 110 5.77 12.31 13.68
N TYR A 111 4.47 12.29 13.39
CA TYR A 111 3.43 12.75 14.33
C TYR A 111 3.37 11.87 15.58
N LEU A 112 3.35 10.55 15.42
CA LEU A 112 3.32 9.60 16.53
C LEU A 112 4.56 9.71 17.41
N PHE A 113 5.75 9.84 16.80
CA PHE A 113 6.99 10.08 17.53
C PHE A 113 6.91 11.36 18.38
N ARG A 114 6.44 12.47 17.80
CA ARG A 114 6.26 13.74 18.53
C ARG A 114 5.20 13.63 19.63
N ALA A 115 4.12 12.89 19.40
CA ALA A 115 3.07 12.66 20.39
C ALA A 115 3.59 11.85 21.59
N GLN A 116 4.42 10.82 21.37
CA GLN A 116 5.05 10.02 22.42
C GLN A 116 6.00 10.85 23.30
N VAL A 117 6.77 11.76 22.70
CA VAL A 117 7.66 12.70 23.42
C VAL A 117 6.86 13.68 24.29
N VAL A 118 5.75 14.21 23.77
CA VAL A 118 4.88 15.15 24.51
C VAL A 118 4.12 14.46 25.65
N GLN A 119 3.78 13.18 25.49
CA GLN A 119 3.02 12.41 26.47
C GLN A 119 3.89 11.64 27.49
N LYS A 120 5.21 11.91 27.53
CA LYS A 120 6.19 11.37 28.51
C LYS A 120 6.21 9.84 28.65
N THR A 121 5.73 9.12 27.64
CA THR A 121 5.74 7.65 27.59
C THR A 121 7.04 7.10 26.98
N ALA A 122 7.86 7.98 26.40
CA ALA A 122 9.24 7.74 26.00
C ALA A 122 10.13 8.88 26.51
N GLU A 123 11.27 8.57 27.10
CA GLU A 123 12.25 9.58 27.51
C GLU A 123 12.82 10.32 26.28
N ALA A 124 13.05 11.63 26.44
CA ALA A 124 13.67 12.46 25.41
C ALA A 124 15.12 12.01 25.19
N CYS A 125 15.36 11.16 24.20
CA CYS A 125 16.71 10.72 23.83
C CYS A 125 17.60 11.93 23.50
N THR A 126 18.52 12.22 24.42
CA THR A 126 19.50 13.31 24.41
C THR A 126 20.85 12.90 23.82
N LYS A 127 20.95 11.69 23.24
CA LYS A 127 22.13 11.21 22.51
C LYS A 127 21.68 10.41 21.28
N ASP A 128 22.44 10.55 20.21
CA ASP A 128 22.17 10.03 18.87
C ASP A 128 21.58 8.62 18.84
N ILE A 129 20.47 8.50 18.10
CA ILE A 129 19.79 7.25 17.69
C ILE A 129 19.05 6.54 18.84
N CYS A 130 17.84 7.01 19.11
CA CYS A 130 16.88 6.32 19.98
C CYS A 130 16.40 5.01 19.33
N SER A 131 16.84 3.89 19.88
CA SER A 131 16.34 2.50 19.80
C SER A 131 15.60 2.04 18.53
N SER A 132 16.25 1.17 17.75
CA SER A 132 15.69 0.47 16.58
C SER A 132 14.40 -0.35 16.86
N LYS A 133 14.08 -0.68 18.12
CA LYS A 133 12.97 -1.58 18.49
C LYS A 133 11.59 -0.97 18.26
N ASP A 134 11.40 0.32 18.54
CA ASP A 134 10.08 0.98 18.38
C ASP A 134 9.73 1.21 16.91
N SER A 135 10.73 1.50 16.08
CA SER A 135 10.57 1.59 14.62
C SER A 135 10.25 0.25 13.98
N LEU A 136 10.85 -0.85 14.49
CA LEU A 136 10.56 -2.22 14.06
C LEU A 136 9.13 -2.64 14.43
N ILE A 137 8.66 -2.34 15.65
CA ILE A 137 7.30 -2.65 16.11
C ILE A 137 6.28 -1.87 15.28
N PHE A 138 6.51 -0.58 15.05
CA PHE A 138 5.62 0.23 14.22
C PHE A 138 5.58 -0.24 12.76
N GLY A 139 6.74 -0.59 12.21
CA GLY A 139 6.86 -1.21 10.88
C GLY A 139 6.10 -2.54 10.80
N ALA A 140 6.26 -3.41 11.80
CA ALA A 140 5.57 -4.70 11.86
C ALA A 140 4.05 -4.55 11.98
N ILE A 141 3.56 -3.63 12.81
CA ILE A 141 2.12 -3.33 12.92
C ILE A 141 1.60 -2.84 11.58
N THR A 142 2.29 -1.91 10.91
CA THR A 142 1.91 -1.40 9.59
C THR A 142 1.84 -2.49 8.52
N CYS A 143 2.74 -3.48 8.58
CA CYS A 143 2.73 -4.62 7.67
C CYS A 143 1.54 -5.55 7.94
N VAL A 144 1.28 -5.86 9.20
CA VAL A 144 0.17 -6.74 9.61
C VAL A 144 -1.17 -6.10 9.27
N THR A 145 -1.36 -4.81 9.56
CA THR A 145 -2.58 -4.07 9.20
C THR A 145 -2.74 -3.94 7.70
N GLY A 146 -1.66 -3.69 6.95
CA GLY A 146 -1.68 -3.67 5.49
C GLY A 146 -2.11 -5.02 4.89
N LEU A 147 -1.57 -6.13 5.40
CA LEU A 147 -1.91 -7.48 4.96
C LEU A 147 -3.37 -7.82 5.28
N LEU A 148 -3.81 -7.56 6.52
CA LEU A 148 -5.20 -7.76 6.95
C LEU A 148 -6.15 -6.92 6.09
N GLY A 149 -5.82 -5.66 5.81
CA GLY A 149 -6.61 -4.77 4.95
C GLY A 149 -6.79 -5.33 3.55
N VAL A 150 -5.73 -5.88 2.93
CA VAL A 150 -5.83 -6.50 1.59
C VAL A 150 -6.66 -7.77 1.62
N VAL A 151 -6.52 -8.63 2.64
CA VAL A 151 -7.30 -9.87 2.77
C VAL A 151 -8.78 -9.57 3.01
N ILE A 152 -9.09 -8.68 3.94
CA ILE A 152 -10.46 -8.26 4.26
C ILE A 152 -11.09 -7.56 3.06
N GLY A 153 -10.36 -6.66 2.38
CA GLY A 153 -10.82 -6.00 1.16
C GLY A 153 -11.14 -7.00 0.05
N ALA A 154 -10.24 -7.94 -0.23
CA ALA A 154 -10.45 -8.97 -1.24
C ALA A 154 -11.62 -9.91 -0.90
N ALA A 155 -11.78 -10.29 0.37
CA ALA A 155 -12.91 -11.09 0.83
C ALA A 155 -14.23 -10.33 0.68
N THR A 156 -14.27 -9.07 1.12
CA THR A 156 -15.47 -8.21 1.08
C THR A 156 -15.91 -7.95 -0.35
N THR A 157 -14.98 -7.62 -1.25
CA THR A 157 -15.26 -7.45 -2.67
C THR A 157 -15.79 -8.74 -3.30
N ARG A 158 -15.22 -9.91 -2.97
CA ARG A 158 -15.71 -11.20 -3.47
C ARG A 158 -17.13 -11.50 -3.00
N LEU A 159 -17.45 -11.25 -1.74
CA LEU A 159 -18.79 -11.45 -1.18
C LEU A 159 -19.80 -10.48 -1.78
N CYS A 160 -19.47 -9.19 -1.89
CA CYS A 160 -20.33 -8.19 -2.52
C CYS A 160 -20.53 -8.46 -4.02
N ARG A 161 -19.54 -9.01 -4.73
CA ARG A 161 -19.65 -9.32 -6.16
C ARG A 161 -20.65 -10.44 -6.45
N GLN A 162 -20.97 -11.29 -5.47
CA GLN A 162 -22.05 -12.27 -5.61
C GLN A 162 -23.44 -11.61 -5.62
N LYS A 163 -23.56 -10.39 -5.08
CA LYS A 163 -24.84 -9.68 -4.92
C LYS A 163 -25.03 -8.54 -5.92
N THR A 164 -23.95 -7.89 -6.35
CA THR A 164 -23.98 -6.76 -7.27
C THR A 164 -22.73 -6.72 -8.16
N GLU A 165 -22.93 -6.51 -9.46
CA GLU A 165 -21.83 -6.39 -10.44
C GLU A 165 -21.01 -5.10 -10.23
N ARG A 166 -21.57 -4.10 -9.54
CA ARG A 166 -20.88 -2.85 -9.14
C ARG A 166 -20.17 -2.92 -7.79
N ALA A 167 -19.82 -4.13 -7.33
CA ALA A 167 -19.24 -4.33 -6.00
C ALA A 167 -17.91 -3.60 -5.78
N ASP A 168 -17.00 -3.61 -6.76
CA ASP A 168 -15.66 -3.01 -6.63
C ASP A 168 -15.68 -1.50 -6.26
N PRO A 169 -16.39 -0.62 -7.00
CA PRO A 169 -16.44 0.80 -6.64
C PRO A 169 -17.22 1.07 -5.36
N LEU A 170 -18.21 0.24 -5.02
CA LEU A 170 -19.03 0.43 -3.81
C LEU A 170 -18.25 0.06 -2.54
N VAL A 171 -17.51 -1.05 -2.56
CA VAL A 171 -16.63 -1.46 -1.46
C VAL A 171 -15.53 -0.41 -1.25
N CYS A 172 -14.94 0.10 -2.33
CA CYS A 172 -13.98 1.19 -2.26
C CYS A 172 -14.58 2.44 -1.57
N ALA A 173 -15.75 2.91 -2.01
CA ALA A 173 -16.40 4.09 -1.42
C ALA A 173 -16.71 3.91 0.08
N VAL A 174 -17.27 2.76 0.48
CA VAL A 174 -17.58 2.46 1.89
C VAL A 174 -16.30 2.40 2.72
N SER A 175 -15.26 1.74 2.21
CA SER A 175 -13.97 1.65 2.92
C SER A 175 -13.30 3.01 3.11
N MET A 176 -13.40 3.91 2.14
CA MET A 176 -12.84 5.26 2.23
C MET A 176 -13.58 6.14 3.24
N LEU A 177 -14.92 6.06 3.27
CA LEU A 177 -15.73 6.74 4.28
C LEU A 177 -15.40 6.21 5.69
N GLY A 178 -15.28 4.89 5.82
CA GLY A 178 -14.85 4.25 7.07
C GLY A 178 -13.48 4.73 7.53
N SER A 179 -12.50 4.77 6.62
CA SER A 179 -11.14 5.22 6.91
C SER A 179 -11.11 6.68 7.37
N ALA A 180 -11.87 7.58 6.73
CA ALA A 180 -11.90 8.99 7.11
C ALA A 180 -12.44 9.18 8.53
N ILE A 181 -13.50 8.46 8.90
CA ILE A 181 -14.08 8.48 10.25
C ILE A 181 -13.07 7.95 11.27
N PHE A 182 -12.40 6.84 10.96
CA PHE A 182 -11.41 6.23 11.85
C PHE A 182 -10.21 7.14 12.11
N VAL A 183 -9.67 7.76 11.06
CA VAL A 183 -8.55 8.73 11.19
C VAL A 183 -8.95 9.92 12.08
N CYS A 184 -10.15 10.47 11.89
CA CYS A 184 -10.67 11.54 12.76
C CYS A 184 -10.79 11.09 14.22
N LEU A 185 -11.27 9.87 14.47
CA LEU A 185 -11.36 9.31 15.82
C LEU A 185 -9.98 9.09 16.45
N ILE A 186 -8.97 8.68 15.67
CA ILE A 186 -7.58 8.55 16.14
C ILE A 186 -7.05 9.90 16.62
N PHE A 187 -7.22 10.98 15.85
CA PHE A 187 -6.75 12.31 16.26
C PHE A 187 -7.44 12.83 17.53
N VAL A 188 -8.74 12.53 17.71
CA VAL A 188 -9.49 12.93 18.91
C VAL A 188 -9.09 12.10 20.14
N VAL A 189 -8.88 10.79 19.97
CA VAL A 189 -8.54 9.87 21.07
C VAL A 189 -7.06 9.91 21.44
N ALA A 190 -6.17 10.22 20.50
CA ALA A 190 -4.74 10.46 20.77
C ALA A 190 -4.53 11.57 21.81
N LYS A 191 -5.46 12.53 21.93
CA LYS A 191 -5.45 13.55 22.99
C LYS A 191 -5.79 13.00 24.39
N LYS A 192 -6.46 11.85 24.51
CA LYS A 192 -6.96 11.30 25.79
C LYS A 192 -6.31 9.99 26.23
N SER A 193 -5.90 9.09 25.33
CA SER A 193 -5.27 7.80 25.68
C SER A 193 -4.52 7.16 24.51
N ILE A 194 -3.25 6.83 24.73
CA ILE A 194 -2.32 6.24 23.73
C ILE A 194 -2.67 4.78 23.40
N ILE A 195 -3.08 4.01 24.41
CA ILE A 195 -3.42 2.59 24.25
C ILE A 195 -4.65 2.44 23.35
N GLY A 196 -5.61 3.35 23.47
CA GLY A 196 -6.79 3.40 22.59
C GLY A 196 -6.48 3.87 21.16
N ALA A 197 -5.40 4.64 20.96
CA ALA A 197 -4.94 5.05 19.63
C ALA A 197 -4.27 3.88 18.90
N TYR A 198 -3.41 3.11 19.58
CA TYR A 198 -2.76 1.93 18.98
C TYR A 198 -3.76 0.83 18.57
N VAL A 199 -4.78 0.57 19.40
CA VAL A 199 -5.82 -0.43 19.10
C VAL A 199 -6.72 -0.02 17.93
N ARG A 200 -6.83 1.29 17.63
CA ARG A 200 -7.64 1.83 16.53
C ARG A 200 -6.82 2.21 15.29
N VAL A 201 -5.51 2.04 15.31
CA VAL A 201 -4.67 2.13 14.11
C VAL A 201 -4.73 0.82 13.31
N VAL A 202 -5.08 -0.29 13.99
CA VAL A 202 -5.41 -1.60 13.41
C VAL A 202 -6.88 -1.64 13.00
#